data_AF-A0A0F0C6J1-F1
#
_entry.id   AF-A0A0F0C6J1-F1
#
_cell.length_a   1.000
_cell.length_b   1.000
_cell.length_c   1.000
_cell.angle_alpha   90.00
_cell.angle_beta   90.00
_cell.angle_gamma   90.00
#
_symmetry.space_group_name_H-M   'P 1'
#
loop_
_entity.id
_entity.type
_entity.pdbx_description
1 polymer ?
#
loop_
_entity_poly.entity_id
_entity_poly.type
_entity_poly.pdbx_seq_one_letter_code
_entity_poly.pdbx_strand_id
1 'polypeptide(L)'
;MTVKEKSKLIKQAGKLYTYGLTVEKCKEKLRRLVEKKVPYDSSQMEAALQEFEAADREWKRLEQEHIEYRRRLGIKSDNVI
;
A
#
# COMPACT_ATOMS: atom_id res chain seq x y z
N MET A 1 4.35 -25.49 7.98
CA MET A 1 3.94 -24.66 6.83
C MET A 1 3.93 -25.48 5.55
N THR A 2 2.78 -25.58 4.88
CA THR A 2 2.57 -26.34 3.65
C THR A 2 3.01 -25.58 2.39
N VAL A 3 3.18 -26.27 1.25
CA VAL A 3 3.50 -25.63 -0.04
C VAL A 3 2.44 -24.60 -0.44
N LYS A 4 1.16 -24.90 -0.19
CA LYS A 4 0.03 -23.99 -0.47
C LYS A 4 0.12 -22.72 0.37
N GLU A 5 0.47 -22.85 1.65
CA GLU A 5 0.65 -21.71 2.55
C GLU A 5 1.81 -20.81 2.13
N LYS A 6 2.96 -21.41 1.78
CA LYS A 6 4.10 -20.68 1.23
C LYS A 6 3.74 -19.92 -0.05
N SER A 7 3.06 -20.58 -0.98
CA SER A 7 2.61 -19.96 -2.24
C SER A 7 1.69 -18.76 -1.98
N LYS A 8 0.77 -18.87 -1.02
CA LYS A 8 -0.12 -17.76 -0.65
C LYS A 8 0.63 -16.58 -0.06
N LEU A 9 1.61 -16.81 0.82
CA LEU A 9 2.46 -15.74 1.38
C LEU A 9 3.23 -15.00 0.29
N ILE A 10 3.84 -15.73 -0.65
CA ILE A 10 4.58 -15.13 -1.77
C ILE A 10 3.65 -14.28 -2.64
N LYS A 11 2.44 -14.78 -2.94
CA LYS A 11 1.45 -14.02 -3.70
C LYS A 11 0.99 -12.75 -2.98
N GLN A 12 0.76 -12.82 -1.67
CA GLN A 12 0.40 -11.64 -0.88
C GLN A 12 1.54 -10.61 -0.86
N ALA A 13 2.78 -11.04 -0.65
CA ALA A 13 3.96 -10.16 -0.69
C ALA A 13 4.15 -9.50 -2.06
N GLY A 14 3.97 -10.27 -3.16
CA GLY A 14 4.02 -9.72 -4.51
C GLY A 14 2.93 -8.68 -4.78
N LYS A 15 1.70 -8.91 -4.30
CA LYS A 15 0.62 -7.92 -4.39
C LYS A 15 0.93 -6.66 -3.58
N LEU A 16 1.43 -6.81 -2.36
CA LEU A 16 1.84 -5.68 -1.52
C LEU A 16 2.92 -4.83 -2.17
N TYR A 17 3.92 -5.45 -2.79
CA TYR A 17 4.95 -4.75 -3.53
C TYR A 17 4.36 -3.93 -4.69
N THR A 18 3.55 -4.56 -5.55
CA THR A 18 2.94 -3.88 -6.69
C THR A 18 2.03 -2.72 -6.27
N TYR A 19 1.21 -2.90 -5.24
CA TYR A 19 0.35 -1.83 -4.73
C TYR A 19 1.16 -0.73 -4.03
N GLY A 20 2.27 -1.08 -3.36
CA GLY A 20 3.18 -0.10 -2.76
C GLY A 20 3.75 0.85 -3.82
N LEU A 21 4.11 0.33 -5.00
CA LEU A 21 4.54 1.17 -6.13
C LEU A 21 3.42 2.11 -6.60
N THR A 22 2.16 1.68 -6.56
CA THR A 22 1.01 2.55 -6.89
C THR A 22 0.87 3.68 -5.88
N VAL A 23 0.98 3.38 -4.58
CA VAL A 23 0.97 4.39 -3.51
C VAL A 23 2.09 5.41 -3.72
N GLU A 24 3.31 4.96 -4.03
CA GLU A 24 4.43 5.87 -4.28
C GLU A 24 4.22 6.74 -5.52
N LYS A 25 3.59 6.22 -6.59
CA LYS A 25 3.20 7.03 -7.75
C LYS A 25 2.18 8.10 -7.38
N CYS A 26 1.20 7.79 -6.53
CA CYS A 26 0.23 8.78 -6.05
C CYS A 26 0.88 9.85 -5.16
N LYS A 27 1.81 9.47 -4.28
CA LYS A 27 2.60 10.42 -3.48
C LYS A 27 3.42 11.34 -4.38
N GLU A 28 4.05 10.79 -5.42
CA GLU A 28 4.82 11.57 -6.39
C GLU A 28 3.93 12.57 -7.15
N LYS A 29 2.72 12.17 -7.53
CA LYS A 29 1.74 13.08 -8.15
C LYS A 29 1.43 14.26 -7.22
N LEU A 30 1.18 14.00 -5.93
CA LEU A 30 0.95 15.04 -4.92
C LEU A 30 2.16 15.97 -4.77
N ARG A 31 3.38 15.42 -4.65
CA ARG A 31 4.61 16.24 -4.56
C ARG A 31 4.75 17.19 -5.74
N ARG A 32 4.52 16.71 -6.96
CA ARG A 32 4.58 17.53 -8.18
C ARG A 32 3.55 18.67 -8.20
N LEU A 33 2.36 18.47 -7.63
CA LEU A 33 1.37 19.55 -7.52
C LEU A 33 1.84 20.64 -6.55
N VAL A 34 2.41 20.23 -5.42
CA VAL A 34 3.01 21.16 -4.45
C VAL A 34 4.18 21.92 -5.05
N GLU A 35 5.08 21.25 -5.77
CA GLU A 35 6.21 21.89 -6.47
C GLU A 35 5.74 22.93 -7.50
N LYS A 36 4.63 22.65 -8.19
CA LYS A 36 3.98 23.57 -9.13
C LYS A 36 3.17 24.68 -8.46
N LYS A 37 3.15 24.72 -7.13
CA LYS A 37 2.36 25.68 -6.33
C LYS A 37 0.87 25.66 -6.69
N VAL A 38 0.36 24.49 -7.06
CA VAL A 38 -1.08 24.30 -7.28
C VAL A 38 -1.81 24.57 -5.96
N PRO A 39 -2.86 25.40 -5.94
CA PRO A 39 -3.62 25.68 -4.73
C PRO A 39 -4.17 24.40 -4.10
N TYR A 40 -4.12 24.31 -2.77
CA TYR A 40 -4.56 23.13 -2.04
C TYR A 40 -6.07 22.86 -2.15
N ASP A 41 -6.85 23.91 -2.35
CA ASP A 41 -8.30 23.91 -2.56
C ASP A 41 -8.70 23.69 -4.03
N SER A 42 -7.73 23.53 -4.93
CA SER A 42 -8.02 23.21 -6.32
C SER A 42 -8.59 21.80 -6.46
N SER A 43 -9.50 21.63 -7.42
CA SER A 43 -10.04 20.31 -7.79
C SER A 43 -8.94 19.31 -8.19
N GLN A 44 -7.82 19.81 -8.73
CA GLN A 44 -6.68 18.97 -9.09
C GLN A 44 -5.96 18.40 -7.86
N MET A 45 -5.79 19.20 -6.81
CA MET A 45 -5.19 18.74 -5.55
C MET A 45 -6.13 17.74 -4.86
N GLU A 46 -7.42 18.05 -4.79
CA GLU A 46 -8.42 17.18 -4.19
C GLU A 46 -8.48 15.82 -4.90
N ALA A 47 -8.53 15.79 -6.23
CA ALA A 47 -8.54 14.55 -7.00
C ALA A 47 -7.28 13.71 -6.77
N ALA A 48 -6.09 14.34 -6.74
CA ALA A 48 -4.84 13.63 -6.47
C ALA A 48 -4.78 13.08 -5.03
N LEU A 49 -5.36 13.79 -4.07
CA LEU A 49 -5.46 13.34 -2.68
C LEU A 49 -6.39 12.13 -2.58
N GLN A 50 -7.58 12.19 -3.19
CA GLN A 50 -8.52 11.07 -3.21
C GLN A 50 -7.93 9.80 -3.84
N GLU A 51 -7.19 9.95 -4.95
CA GLU A 51 -6.45 8.84 -5.58
C GLU A 51 -5.42 8.22 -4.63
N PHE A 52 -4.63 9.07 -3.94
CA PHE A 52 -3.66 8.62 -2.96
C PHE A 52 -4.32 7.87 -1.80
N GLU A 53 -5.36 8.44 -1.22
CA GLU A 53 -6.06 7.83 -0.09
C GLU A 53 -6.70 6.48 -0.47
N ALA A 54 -7.27 6.38 -1.67
CA ALA A 54 -7.81 5.12 -2.17
C ALA A 54 -6.72 4.05 -2.30
N ALA A 55 -5.57 4.40 -2.87
CA ALA A 55 -4.43 3.49 -3.00
C ALA A 55 -3.86 3.08 -1.63
N ASP A 56 -3.70 4.03 -0.71
CA ASP A 56 -3.17 3.80 0.64
C ASP A 56 -4.11 2.91 1.47
N ARG A 57 -5.42 3.15 1.43
CA ARG A 57 -6.41 2.29 2.09
C ARG A 57 -6.34 0.85 1.59
N GLU A 58 -6.26 0.65 0.27
CA GLU A 58 -6.19 -0.70 -0.30
C GLU A 58 -4.87 -1.39 0.07
N TRP A 59 -3.75 -0.67 0.05
CA TRP A 59 -2.46 -1.21 0.46
C TRP A 59 -2.47 -1.66 1.94
N LYS A 60 -2.98 -0.80 2.85
CA LYS A 60 -3.13 -1.12 4.27
C LYS A 60 -4.04 -2.32 4.52
N ARG A 61 -5.14 -2.44 3.75
CA ARG A 61 -6.03 -3.60 3.82
C ARG A 61 -5.30 -4.89 3.46
N LEU A 62 -4.52 -4.89 2.37
CA LEU A 62 -3.71 -6.03 1.95
C LEU A 62 -2.60 -6.36 2.97
N GLU A 63 -2.04 -5.33 3.60
CA GLU A 63 -0.98 -5.49 4.60
C GLU A 63 -1.55 -6.20 5.85
N GLN A 64 -2.70 -5.73 6.32
CA GLN A 64 -3.40 -6.34 7.44
C GLN A 64 -3.76 -7.80 7.14
N GLU A 65 -4.28 -8.10 5.94
CA GLU A 65 -4.55 -9.49 5.53
C GLU A 65 -3.29 -10.38 5.54
N HIS A 66 -2.15 -9.83 5.13
CA HIS A 66 -0.89 -10.54 5.13
C HIS A 66 -0.38 -10.81 6.55
N ILE A 67 -0.41 -9.80 7.42
CA ILE A 67 -0.03 -9.91 8.84
C ILE A 67 -0.91 -10.93 9.55
N GLU A 68 -2.24 -10.87 9.37
CA GLU A 68 -3.16 -11.83 9.95
C GLU A 68 -2.89 -13.25 9.45
N TYR A 69 -2.62 -13.42 8.17
CA TYR A 69 -2.30 -14.73 7.61
C TYR A 69 -0.98 -15.29 8.16
N ARG A 70 0.06 -14.45 8.31
CA ARG A 70 1.32 -14.83 8.99
C ARG A 70 1.07 -15.23 10.44
N ARG A 71 0.26 -14.47 11.17
CA ARG A 71 -0.10 -14.75 12.57
C ARG A 71 -0.80 -16.10 12.70
N ARG A 72 -1.75 -16.42 11.81
CA ARG A 72 -2.45 -17.72 11.79
C ARG A 72 -1.50 -18.91 11.55
N LEU A 73 -0.40 -18.67 10.83
CA LEU A 73 0.63 -19.69 10.58
C LEU A 73 1.67 -19.81 11.70
N GLY A 74 1.52 -19.05 12.79
CA GLY A 74 2.49 -19.02 13.90
C GLY A 74 3.83 -18.37 13.53
N ILE A 75 3.89 -17.65 12.41
CA ILE A 75 5.08 -16.90 12.00
C ILE A 75 5.12 -15.64 12.85
N LYS A 76 6.05 -15.56 13.81
CA LYS A 76 6.24 -14.35 14.62
C LYS A 76 6.61 -13.18 13.70
N SER A 77 6.03 -12.03 13.98
CA SER A 77 6.46 -10.77 13.40
C SER A 77 7.70 -10.31 14.17
N ASP A 78 8.87 -10.84 13.83
CA ASP A 78 10.10 -10.23 14.32
C ASP A 78 10.27 -8.90 13.58
N ASN A 79 10.04 -7.81 14.31
CA ASN A 79 10.26 -6.40 13.96
C ASN A 79 10.17 -6.07 12.46
N VAL A 80 8.96 -5.77 11.99
CA VAL A 80 8.80 -4.98 10.77
C VAL A 80 9.00 -3.52 11.18
N ILE A 81 10.14 -2.96 10.75
CA ILE A 81 10.59 -1.57 10.92
C ILE A 81 9.59 -0.60 10.30
#